data_AF-A0A444W184-F1
#
_entry.id   AF-A0A444W184-F1
#
_cell.length_a   1.000
_cell.length_b   1.000
_cell.length_c   1.000
_cell.angle_alpha   90.00
_cell.angle_beta   90.00
_cell.angle_gamma   90.00
#
_symmetry.space_group_name_H-M   'P 1'
#
loop_
_entity.id
_entity.type
_entity.pdbx_description
1 polymer ?
#
loop_
_entity_poly.entity_id
_entity_poly.type
_entity_poly.pdbx_seq_one_letter_code
_entity_poly.pdbx_strand_id
1 'polypeptide(L)'
;MRKITYLLCISLFIFTSCSSESDTPQNTETSTVPKKQIISRLDSPVTIDFVFDGNKIVSSTHSDNYVVKYTYKGDLITKKESSDLTNEYSYTDGKLTTYLRKLTGRDYYDKYSYTYVSNDVVSFVVSRITISTGAEEVISAKNIYTLKDGNIIKYETSSSVTTYKYDNKNSPMRNVLGFNKIFEEQPQVSSSVNNVTSYSVTLSNNSSYTNEITYTYNDHNFPTEINYYHGQSIAFTNKYSY
;
A
#
# COMPACT_ATOMS: atom_id res chain seq x y z
N MET A 1 45.14 38.25 -46.82
CA MET A 1 44.08 38.90 -47.63
C MET A 1 43.07 37.84 -48.04
N ARG A 2 41.77 38.21 -47.97
CA ARG A 2 40.52 37.58 -48.46
C ARG A 2 40.68 36.38 -49.44
N LYS A 3 39.81 35.37 -49.44
CA LYS A 3 38.35 35.49 -49.66
C LYS A 3 37.57 34.29 -49.10
N ILE A 4 36.45 34.61 -48.47
CA ILE A 4 35.31 33.76 -48.13
C ILE A 4 34.52 33.48 -49.41
N THR A 5 34.03 32.25 -49.58
CA THR A 5 32.84 31.97 -50.39
C THR A 5 32.06 30.82 -49.76
N TYR A 6 30.89 31.15 -49.23
CA TYR A 6 29.83 30.25 -48.83
C TYR A 6 29.18 29.65 -50.08
N LEU A 7 28.90 28.34 -50.08
CA LEU A 7 27.90 27.76 -50.96
C LEU A 7 26.98 26.86 -50.15
N LEU A 8 25.77 27.38 -49.98
CA LEU A 8 24.60 26.77 -49.36
C LEU A 8 23.99 25.78 -50.38
N CYS A 9 24.11 24.48 -50.13
CA CYS A 9 23.37 23.46 -50.88
C CYS A 9 22.32 22.84 -49.94
N ILE A 10 21.11 23.39 -50.01
CA ILE A 10 19.89 22.78 -49.49
C ILE A 10 19.51 21.68 -50.48
N SER A 11 19.72 20.43 -50.10
CA SER A 11 19.13 19.27 -50.78
C SER A 11 18.08 18.65 -49.87
N LEU A 12 16.82 18.99 -50.16
CA LEU A 12 15.64 18.29 -49.68
C LEU A 12 15.72 16.81 -50.09
N PHE A 13 15.97 15.93 -49.11
CA PHE A 13 15.70 14.51 -49.29
C PHE A 13 14.35 14.17 -48.70
N ILE A 14 13.56 13.62 -49.61
CA ILE A 14 12.15 13.26 -49.55
C ILE A 14 11.98 12.12 -48.54
N PHE A 15 10.94 12.20 -47.71
CA PHE A 15 10.55 11.18 -46.75
C PHE A 15 10.28 9.84 -47.46
N THR A 16 11.15 8.86 -47.23
CA THR A 16 10.87 7.45 -47.52
C THR A 16 10.29 6.81 -46.27
N SER A 17 9.05 6.36 -46.41
CA SER A 17 8.23 5.64 -45.46
C SER A 17 8.82 4.29 -45.02
N CYS A 18 8.35 3.82 -43.87
CA CYS A 18 8.39 2.45 -43.34
C CYS A 18 9.73 1.90 -42.80
N SER A 19 9.84 1.87 -41.48
CA SER A 19 9.93 0.57 -40.81
C SER A 19 9.06 0.60 -39.57
N SER A 20 8.21 -0.42 -39.47
CA SER A 20 7.20 -0.65 -38.45
C SER A 20 7.79 -0.62 -37.04
N GLU A 21 7.74 0.53 -36.39
CA GLU A 21 7.67 0.55 -34.93
C GLU A 21 6.23 0.27 -34.58
N SER A 22 5.99 -0.95 -34.13
CA SER A 22 4.77 -1.29 -33.41
C SER A 22 4.66 -0.34 -32.23
N ASP A 23 3.88 0.74 -32.41
CA ASP A 23 3.16 1.43 -31.36
C ASP A 23 2.32 0.37 -30.66
N THR A 24 2.97 -0.34 -29.75
CA THR A 24 2.30 -1.08 -28.70
C THR A 24 1.49 -0.01 -28.00
N PRO A 25 0.16 -0.12 -27.90
CA PRO A 25 -0.62 0.87 -27.20
C PRO A 25 0.00 0.94 -25.81
N GLN A 26 0.64 2.07 -25.48
CA GLN A 26 0.94 2.40 -24.11
C GLN A 26 -0.40 2.27 -23.42
N ASN A 27 -0.55 1.24 -22.59
CA ASN A 27 -1.80 0.91 -21.95
C ASN A 27 -2.17 2.13 -21.09
N THR A 28 -2.94 3.04 -21.67
CA THR A 28 -3.67 4.10 -20.99
C THR A 28 -4.82 3.42 -20.26
N GLU A 29 -4.49 2.47 -19.37
CA GLU A 29 -5.34 2.24 -18.22
C GLU A 29 -5.33 3.57 -17.49
N THR A 30 -6.39 4.35 -17.68
CA THR A 30 -6.81 5.36 -16.73
C THR A 30 -6.68 4.72 -15.38
N SER A 31 -5.67 5.14 -14.62
CA SER A 31 -5.32 4.45 -13.40
C SER A 31 -6.45 4.62 -12.40
N THR A 32 -7.26 3.57 -12.31
CA THR A 32 -8.43 3.53 -11.45
C THR A 32 -7.97 3.56 -10.01
N VAL A 33 -8.29 4.65 -9.30
CA VAL A 33 -8.06 4.85 -7.87
C VAL A 33 -9.40 5.20 -7.21
N PRO A 34 -9.65 4.75 -5.97
CA PRO A 34 -10.92 5.00 -5.32
C PRO A 34 -11.04 6.47 -4.91
N LYS A 35 -12.15 7.11 -5.23
CA LYS A 35 -12.46 8.48 -4.82
C LYS A 35 -13.13 8.55 -3.46
N LYS A 36 -13.87 7.50 -3.11
CA LYS A 36 -14.68 7.44 -1.89
C LYS A 36 -14.79 6.03 -1.33
N GLN A 37 -14.76 5.91 -0.02
CA GLN A 37 -15.09 4.71 0.73
C GLN A 37 -16.21 5.00 1.73
N ILE A 38 -17.16 4.08 1.85
CA ILE A 38 -18.19 4.10 2.90
C ILE A 38 -18.08 2.82 3.69
N ILE A 39 -17.84 2.94 5.00
CA ILE A 39 -17.81 1.85 5.96
C ILE A 39 -19.14 1.85 6.70
N SER A 40 -19.90 0.77 6.58
CA SER A 40 -21.26 0.66 7.10
C SER A 40 -21.47 -0.57 7.97
N ARG A 41 -22.63 -0.65 8.63
CA ARG A 41 -22.96 -1.61 9.71
C ARG A 41 -22.13 -1.44 10.99
N LEU A 42 -21.61 -0.22 11.17
CA LEU A 42 -21.16 0.32 12.44
C LEU A 42 -22.31 1.13 13.06
N ASP A 43 -22.24 1.41 14.37
CA ASP A 43 -23.21 2.29 15.06
C ASP A 43 -23.32 3.67 14.38
N SER A 44 -22.25 4.10 13.70
CA SER A 44 -22.22 5.26 12.82
C SER A 44 -21.38 4.97 11.59
N PRO A 45 -21.97 4.98 10.38
CA PRO A 45 -21.21 4.80 9.15
C PRO A 45 -20.12 5.87 9.00
N VAL A 46 -18.93 5.45 8.56
CA VAL A 46 -17.81 6.35 8.29
C VAL A 46 -17.69 6.53 6.78
N THR A 47 -17.63 7.77 6.33
CA THR A 47 -17.30 8.10 4.95
C THR A 47 -15.86 8.60 4.89
N ILE A 48 -15.11 8.16 3.88
CA ILE A 48 -13.75 8.60 3.62
C ILE A 48 -13.69 9.09 2.17
N ASP A 49 -13.36 10.36 1.97
CA ASP A 49 -13.11 10.95 0.66
C ASP A 49 -11.60 11.01 0.42
N PHE A 50 -11.15 10.57 -0.75
CA PHE A 50 -9.73 10.53 -1.11
C PHE A 50 -9.41 11.59 -2.16
N VAL A 51 -8.25 12.23 -2.01
CA VAL A 51 -7.71 13.21 -2.97
C VAL A 51 -6.42 12.66 -3.53
N PHE A 52 -6.26 12.73 -4.85
CA PHE A 52 -5.11 12.21 -5.57
C PHE A 52 -4.48 13.26 -6.49
N ASP A 53 -3.16 13.16 -6.68
CA ASP A 53 -2.40 13.78 -7.75
C ASP A 53 -1.86 12.65 -8.65
N GLY A 54 -2.56 12.40 -9.76
CA GLY A 54 -2.41 11.17 -10.53
C GLY A 54 -2.68 9.95 -9.66
N ASN A 55 -1.65 9.11 -9.45
CA ASN A 55 -1.73 7.91 -8.61
C ASN A 55 -1.19 8.11 -7.19
N LYS A 56 -0.73 9.32 -6.86
CA LYS A 56 -0.27 9.63 -5.51
C LYS A 56 -1.46 10.07 -4.69
N ILE A 57 -1.79 9.30 -3.65
CA ILE A 57 -2.77 9.78 -2.66
C ILE A 57 -2.18 11.01 -1.97
N VAL A 58 -2.91 12.12 -1.97
CA VAL A 58 -2.53 13.37 -1.30
C VAL A 58 -3.09 13.37 0.11
N SER A 59 -4.37 13.02 0.26
CA SER A 59 -5.04 12.97 1.55
C SER A 59 -6.27 12.07 1.54
N SER A 60 -6.72 11.68 2.73
CA SER A 60 -8.04 11.13 2.98
C SER A 60 -8.74 11.90 4.10
N THR A 61 -10.00 12.24 3.91
CA THR A 61 -10.82 12.99 4.87
C THR A 61 -11.99 12.15 5.30
N HIS A 62 -12.11 11.92 6.60
CA HIS A 62 -13.19 11.14 7.19
C HIS A 62 -14.38 12.06 7.53
N SER A 63 -15.58 11.48 7.66
CA SER A 63 -16.82 12.20 7.94
C SER A 63 -16.84 12.94 9.29
N ASP A 64 -15.94 12.60 10.21
CA ASP A 64 -15.70 13.28 11.50
C ASP A 64 -14.65 14.41 11.40
N ASN A 65 -14.22 14.76 10.19
CA ASN A 65 -13.13 15.69 9.87
C ASN A 65 -11.73 15.20 10.26
N TYR A 66 -11.55 13.90 10.53
CA TYR A 66 -10.21 13.33 10.64
C TYR A 66 -9.53 13.32 9.27
N VAL A 67 -8.41 14.05 9.15
CA VAL A 67 -7.65 14.18 7.90
C VAL A 67 -6.32 13.46 8.03
N VAL A 68 -6.04 12.59 7.07
CA VAL A 68 -4.73 11.96 6.89
C VAL A 68 -4.08 12.53 5.65
N LYS A 69 -2.83 12.99 5.75
CA LYS A 69 -2.02 13.53 4.65
C LYS A 69 -0.84 12.62 4.35
N TYR A 70 -0.43 12.57 3.09
CA TYR A 70 0.66 11.73 2.62
C TYR A 70 1.77 12.57 1.99
N THR A 71 3.02 12.21 2.27
CA THR A 71 4.22 12.84 1.69
C THR A 71 5.02 11.82 0.91
N TYR A 72 5.61 12.24 -0.21
CA TYR A 72 6.37 11.35 -1.11
C TYR A 72 7.80 11.83 -1.32
N LYS A 73 8.68 10.86 -1.63
CA LYS A 73 9.94 11.08 -2.33
C LYS A 73 9.93 10.20 -3.58
N GLY A 74 9.84 10.82 -4.76
CA GLY A 74 9.54 10.07 -5.99
C GLY A 74 8.19 9.37 -5.86
N ASP A 75 8.18 8.05 -6.01
CA ASP A 75 6.96 7.22 -5.93
C ASP A 75 6.83 6.47 -4.60
N LEU A 76 7.68 6.78 -3.61
CA LEU A 76 7.65 6.18 -2.29
C LEU A 76 6.96 7.12 -1.29
N ILE A 77 5.99 6.59 -0.53
CA ILE A 77 5.37 7.29 0.59
C ILE A 77 6.38 7.36 1.73
N THR A 78 6.80 8.55 2.14
CA THR A 78 7.78 8.73 3.23
C THR A 78 7.13 9.17 4.54
N LYS A 79 5.90 9.69 4.49
CA LYS A 79 5.16 10.10 5.69
C LYS A 79 3.66 9.99 5.49
N LYS A 80 2.95 9.58 6.54
CA LYS A 80 1.49 9.64 6.69
C LYS A 80 1.20 10.31 8.03
N GLU A 81 0.42 11.39 8.05
CA GLU A 81 0.19 12.18 9.27
C GLU A 81 -1.25 12.66 9.40
N SER A 82 -1.71 12.76 10.65
CA SER A 82 -3.02 13.25 11.07
C SER A 82 -2.88 14.04 12.38
N SER A 83 -4.00 14.40 13.02
CA SER A 83 -4.00 15.15 14.29
C SER A 83 -3.37 14.39 15.46
N ASP A 84 -3.41 13.06 15.44
CA ASP A 84 -3.02 12.20 16.56
C ASP A 84 -1.94 11.17 16.21
N LEU A 85 -1.54 11.09 14.94
CA LEU A 85 -0.61 10.09 14.43
C LEU A 85 0.37 10.69 13.43
N THR A 86 1.63 10.28 13.51
CA THR A 86 2.61 10.45 12.44
C THR A 86 3.33 9.12 12.22
N ASN A 87 3.27 8.63 10.99
CA ASN A 87 4.00 7.48 10.49
C ASN A 87 5.10 7.98 9.54
N GLU A 88 6.34 7.59 9.80
CA GLU A 88 7.49 7.90 8.95
C GLU A 88 8.08 6.61 8.36
N TYR A 89 8.37 6.61 7.06
CA TYR A 89 8.88 5.45 6.35
C TYR A 89 10.24 5.79 5.73
N SER A 90 11.22 4.93 5.98
CA SER A 90 12.56 5.02 5.42
C SER A 90 12.84 3.84 4.50
N TYR A 91 13.62 4.10 3.45
CA TYR A 91 13.89 3.13 2.40
C TYR A 91 15.37 3.11 2.04
N THR A 92 15.85 1.92 1.66
CA THR A 92 17.15 1.71 1.00
C THR A 92 16.88 0.89 -0.26
N ASP A 93 17.36 1.37 -1.41
CA ASP A 93 17.16 0.70 -2.72
C ASP A 93 15.70 0.35 -3.02
N GLY A 94 14.77 1.25 -2.63
CA GLY A 94 13.33 1.07 -2.82
C GLY A 94 12.67 0.04 -1.90
N LYS A 95 13.40 -0.54 -0.95
CA LYS A 95 12.90 -1.46 0.08
C LYS A 95 12.71 -0.74 1.40
N LEU A 96 11.56 -0.93 2.06
CA LEU A 96 11.26 -0.34 3.37
C LEU A 96 12.24 -0.88 4.42
N THR A 97 12.99 -0.02 5.08
CA THR A 97 13.95 -0.39 6.13
C THR A 97 13.45 -0.03 7.52
N THR A 98 12.70 1.06 7.65
CA THR A 98 12.14 1.49 8.92
C THR A 98 10.76 2.08 8.74
N TYR A 99 9.85 1.72 9.65
CA TYR A 99 8.59 2.40 9.89
C TYR A 99 8.60 2.90 11.33
N LEU A 100 8.39 4.20 11.54
CA LEU A 100 8.32 4.82 12.87
C LEU A 100 6.92 5.37 13.09
N ARG A 101 6.24 4.88 14.13
CA ARG A 101 4.89 5.28 14.52
C ARG A 101 4.95 6.17 15.76
N LYS A 102 4.42 7.38 15.62
CA LYS A 102 4.38 8.39 16.68
C LYS A 102 2.92 8.73 16.96
N LEU A 103 2.46 8.45 18.17
CA LEU A 103 1.11 8.79 18.62
C LEU A 103 1.17 9.98 19.57
N THR A 104 0.30 10.95 19.37
CA THR A 104 0.19 12.12 20.23
C THR A 104 -0.15 11.70 21.67
N GLY A 105 0.54 12.29 22.64
CA GLY A 105 0.32 12.00 24.07
C GLY A 105 1.08 10.79 24.62
N ARG A 106 1.87 10.08 23.81
CA ARG A 106 2.80 9.05 24.29
C ARG A 106 4.19 9.65 24.55
N ASP A 107 4.89 9.07 25.51
CA ASP A 107 6.29 9.36 25.85
C ASP A 107 7.29 8.46 25.10
N TYR A 108 6.80 7.67 24.14
CA TYR A 108 7.59 6.81 23.28
C TYR A 108 7.08 6.75 21.83
N TYR A 109 7.95 6.29 20.94
CA TYR A 109 7.61 5.89 19.56
C TYR A 109 7.73 4.38 19.38
N ASP A 110 6.92 3.79 18.52
CA ASP A 110 7.08 2.40 18.09
C ASP A 110 7.87 2.37 16.77
N LYS A 111 8.98 1.63 16.73
CA LYS A 111 9.86 1.51 15.58
C LYS A 111 9.87 0.07 15.07
N TYR A 112 9.59 -0.09 13.78
CA TYR A 112 9.64 -1.36 13.07
C TYR A 112 10.88 -1.35 12.17
N SER A 113 11.79 -2.29 12.40
CA SER A 113 13.05 -2.41 11.65
C SER A 113 13.01 -3.66 10.77
N TYR A 114 13.03 -3.47 9.44
CA TYR A 114 12.84 -4.55 8.47
C TYR A 114 14.16 -5.06 7.91
N THR A 115 14.25 -6.38 7.73
CA THR A 115 15.37 -7.08 7.10
C THR A 115 14.83 -8.03 6.03
N TYR A 116 15.34 -7.90 4.80
CA TYR A 116 14.95 -8.77 3.68
C TYR A 116 15.88 -9.98 3.67
N VAL A 117 15.39 -11.11 4.17
CA VAL A 117 16.12 -12.38 4.20
C VAL A 117 16.22 -12.97 2.80
N SER A 118 15.20 -12.74 1.96
CA SER A 118 15.19 -13.04 0.53
C SER A 118 14.25 -12.07 -0.20
N ASN A 119 13.99 -12.30 -1.49
CA ASN A 119 12.97 -11.53 -2.23
C ASN A 119 11.55 -11.77 -1.69
N ASP A 120 11.30 -12.95 -1.12
CA ASP A 120 9.98 -13.40 -0.69
C ASP A 120 9.82 -13.43 0.83
N VAL A 121 10.88 -13.14 1.60
CA VAL A 121 10.85 -13.23 3.06
C VAL A 121 11.42 -11.96 3.67
N VAL A 122 10.59 -11.29 4.47
CA VAL A 122 10.94 -10.07 5.22
C VAL A 122 10.73 -10.34 6.69
N SER A 123 11.78 -10.23 7.50
CA SER A 123 11.67 -10.23 8.95
C SER A 123 11.66 -8.80 9.49
N PHE A 124 11.06 -8.59 10.65
CA PHE A 124 11.16 -7.32 11.35
C PHE A 124 11.07 -7.45 12.87
N VAL A 125 11.67 -6.47 13.54
CA VAL A 125 11.64 -6.29 14.99
C VAL A 125 10.87 -5.02 15.31
N VAL A 126 10.07 -5.06 16.38
CA VAL A 126 9.40 -3.88 16.95
C VAL A 126 10.12 -3.46 18.22
N SER A 127 10.55 -2.20 18.26
CA SER A 127 11.16 -1.57 19.42
C SER A 127 10.34 -0.37 19.87
N ARG A 128 10.47 -0.02 21.14
CA ARG A 128 9.98 1.23 21.72
C ARG A 128 11.14 2.19 21.92
N ILE A 129 11.02 3.43 21.43
CA ILE A 129 11.99 4.50 21.66
C ILE A 129 11.41 5.48 22.66
N THR A 130 11.99 5.58 23.85
CA THR A 130 11.62 6.58 24.86
C THR A 130 12.03 7.98 24.39
N ILE A 131 11.09 8.91 24.29
CA ILE A 131 11.32 10.23 23.67
C ILE A 131 12.34 11.07 24.46
N SER A 132 12.25 11.04 25.80
CA SER A 132 13.09 11.88 26.67
C SER A 132 14.56 11.46 26.70
N THR A 133 14.85 10.18 26.47
CA THR A 133 16.20 9.62 26.60
C THR A 133 16.78 9.09 25.30
N GLY A 134 15.94 8.84 24.29
CA GLY A 134 16.32 8.13 23.07
C GLY A 134 16.61 6.65 23.26
N ALA A 135 16.36 6.09 24.46
CA ALA A 135 16.59 4.67 24.74
C ALA A 135 15.65 3.79 23.90
N GLU A 136 16.20 2.77 23.26
CA GLU A 136 15.46 1.81 22.44
C GLU A 136 15.37 0.44 23.13
N GLU A 137 14.16 -0.07 23.30
CA GLU A 137 13.87 -1.38 23.91
C GLU A 137 13.10 -2.26 22.92
N VAL A 138 13.56 -3.49 22.68
CA VAL A 138 12.86 -4.44 21.81
C VAL A 138 11.65 -5.02 22.52
N ILE A 139 10.45 -4.81 21.96
CA ILE A 139 9.17 -5.30 22.51
C ILE A 139 8.58 -6.47 21.71
N SER A 140 9.01 -6.67 20.46
CA SER A 140 8.68 -7.86 19.66
C SER A 140 9.85 -8.24 18.74
N ALA A 141 10.53 -9.34 19.07
CA ALA A 141 11.76 -9.75 18.39
C ALA A 141 11.55 -10.64 17.15
N LYS A 142 10.35 -11.21 16.95
CA LYS A 142 10.11 -12.18 15.89
C LYS A 142 8.81 -11.87 15.16
N ASN A 143 8.95 -11.25 13.99
CA ASN A 143 7.86 -11.03 13.06
C ASN A 143 8.36 -11.31 11.64
N ILE A 144 7.62 -12.09 10.85
CA ILE A 144 8.04 -12.51 9.50
C ILE A 144 6.87 -12.41 8.53
N TYR A 145 7.07 -11.71 7.42
CA TYR A 145 6.20 -11.77 6.25
C TYR A 145 6.79 -12.72 5.21
N THR A 146 5.96 -13.61 4.68
CA THR A 146 6.22 -14.33 3.42
C THR A 146 5.38 -13.71 2.32
N LEU A 147 6.05 -13.31 1.25
CA LEU A 147 5.50 -12.64 0.10
C LEU A 147 5.43 -13.62 -1.08
N LYS A 148 4.43 -13.44 -1.94
CA LYS A 148 4.36 -14.10 -3.24
C LYS A 148 3.54 -13.24 -4.20
N ASP A 149 4.06 -13.01 -5.40
CA ASP A 149 3.37 -12.28 -6.47
C ASP A 149 2.84 -10.90 -6.03
N GLY A 150 3.59 -10.19 -5.16
CA GLY A 150 3.20 -8.88 -4.62
C GLY A 150 2.18 -8.92 -3.47
N ASN A 151 1.86 -10.09 -2.93
CA ASN A 151 0.94 -10.28 -1.82
C ASN A 151 1.64 -10.86 -0.59
N ILE A 152 1.20 -10.50 0.62
CA ILE A 152 1.62 -11.17 1.85
C ILE A 152 0.78 -12.44 2.01
N ILE A 153 1.38 -13.61 1.78
CA ILE A 153 0.67 -14.90 1.90
C ILE A 153 0.72 -15.47 3.32
N LYS A 154 1.68 -15.01 4.13
CA LYS A 154 1.84 -15.47 5.51
C LYS A 154 2.46 -14.39 6.39
N TYR A 155 1.97 -14.28 7.61
CA TYR A 155 2.51 -13.46 8.68
C TYR A 155 2.74 -14.31 9.93
N GLU A 156 3.97 -14.35 10.43
CA GLU A 156 4.34 -15.12 11.62
C GLU A 156 4.80 -14.18 12.72
N THR A 157 4.31 -14.41 13.94
CA THR A 157 4.78 -13.78 15.17
C THR A 157 5.32 -14.83 16.13
N SER A 158 5.70 -14.42 17.35
CA SER A 158 6.01 -15.38 18.42
C SER A 158 4.78 -16.15 18.92
N SER A 159 3.56 -15.63 18.73
CA SER A 159 2.33 -16.17 19.32
C SER A 159 1.33 -16.72 18.29
N SER A 160 1.50 -16.40 17.01
CA SER A 160 0.56 -16.79 15.96
C SER A 160 1.18 -16.90 14.58
N VAL A 161 0.51 -17.66 13.71
CA VAL A 161 0.73 -17.69 12.27
C VAL A 161 -0.59 -17.34 11.59
N THR A 162 -0.57 -16.32 10.73
CA THR A 162 -1.70 -15.97 9.85
C THR A 162 -1.35 -16.33 8.42
N THR A 163 -2.24 -17.04 7.73
CA THR A 163 -2.12 -17.36 6.31
C THR A 163 -3.26 -16.73 5.53
N TYR A 164 -2.97 -16.23 4.34
CA TYR A 164 -3.90 -15.49 3.51
C TYR A 164 -4.13 -16.19 2.18
N LYS A 165 -5.38 -16.21 1.74
CA LYS A 165 -5.80 -16.62 0.40
C LYS A 165 -6.31 -15.42 -0.36
N TYR A 166 -6.05 -15.42 -1.65
CA TYR A 166 -6.34 -14.29 -2.54
C TYR A 166 -7.19 -14.73 -3.72
N ASP A 167 -7.95 -13.77 -4.25
CA ASP A 167 -8.44 -13.85 -5.62
C ASP A 167 -7.37 -13.39 -6.63
N ASN A 168 -7.75 -13.28 -7.90
CA ASN A 168 -6.92 -12.71 -8.96
C ASN A 168 -7.36 -11.29 -9.36
N LYS A 169 -8.14 -10.60 -8.53
CA LYS A 169 -8.72 -9.28 -8.79
C LYS A 169 -7.91 -8.19 -8.08
N ASN A 170 -8.11 -6.94 -8.46
CA ASN A 170 -7.29 -5.83 -7.97
C ASN A 170 -7.69 -5.44 -6.55
N SER A 171 -6.72 -5.18 -5.66
CA SER A 171 -7.00 -4.56 -4.37
C SER A 171 -7.40 -3.08 -4.53
N PRO A 172 -8.15 -2.49 -3.58
CA PRO A 172 -8.60 -1.09 -3.69
C PRO A 172 -7.44 -0.09 -3.88
N MET A 173 -6.28 -0.38 -3.28
CA MET A 173 -5.10 0.50 -3.29
C MET A 173 -4.03 0.06 -4.29
N ARG A 174 -4.31 -0.93 -5.15
CA ARG A 174 -3.32 -1.53 -6.07
C ARG A 174 -2.57 -0.51 -6.92
N ASN A 175 -3.29 0.51 -7.39
CA ASN A 175 -2.78 1.53 -8.28
C ASN A 175 -2.20 2.75 -7.54
N VAL A 176 -2.27 2.80 -6.22
CA VAL A 176 -1.72 3.91 -5.42
C VAL A 176 -0.22 3.76 -5.30
N LEU A 177 0.54 4.73 -5.80
CA LEU A 177 2.00 4.66 -5.81
C LEU A 177 2.57 4.53 -4.41
N GLY A 178 3.55 3.64 -4.24
CA GLY A 178 4.24 3.41 -2.97
C GLY A 178 3.43 2.69 -1.90
N PHE A 179 2.12 2.50 -2.08
CA PHE A 179 1.27 1.88 -1.07
C PHE A 179 1.57 0.38 -0.87
N ASN A 180 2.00 -0.30 -1.95
CA ASN A 180 2.50 -1.67 -1.88
C ASN A 180 3.92 -1.81 -1.26
N LYS A 181 4.55 -0.71 -0.85
CA LYS A 181 5.90 -0.68 -0.25
C LYS A 181 5.89 -0.47 1.26
N ILE A 182 4.74 -0.21 1.87
CA ILE A 182 4.62 0.00 3.32
C ILE A 182 4.03 -1.25 4.00
N PHE A 183 4.51 -1.57 5.20
CA PHE A 183 3.99 -2.66 6.03
C PHE A 183 3.50 -2.07 7.34
N GLU A 184 2.18 -1.92 7.53
CA GLU A 184 1.60 -1.40 8.77
C GLU A 184 1.07 -2.53 9.68
N GLU A 185 0.81 -2.20 10.95
CA GLU A 185 0.64 -3.14 12.08
C GLU A 185 -0.61 -4.05 12.02
N GLN A 186 -1.52 -3.80 11.08
CA GLN A 186 -2.71 -4.62 10.85
C GLN A 186 -2.58 -5.26 9.47
N PRO A 187 -2.20 -6.55 9.37
CA PRO A 187 -2.19 -7.26 8.11
C PRO A 187 -3.63 -7.63 7.74
N GLN A 188 -4.39 -6.61 7.37
CA GLN A 188 -5.50 -6.73 6.46
C GLN A 188 -5.12 -5.94 5.20
N VAL A 189 -4.19 -6.52 4.46
CA VAL A 189 -4.11 -6.41 2.99
C VAL A 189 -3.75 -5.04 2.40
N SER A 190 -3.34 -4.04 3.20
CA SER A 190 -3.11 -2.70 2.68
C SER A 190 -2.05 -2.65 1.56
N SER A 191 -0.97 -3.42 1.66
CA SER A 191 0.10 -3.45 0.65
C SER A 191 -0.01 -4.56 -0.40
N SER A 192 -0.97 -5.47 -0.26
CA SER A 192 -1.16 -6.56 -1.22
C SER A 192 -1.83 -6.07 -2.50
N VAL A 193 -1.44 -6.62 -3.64
CA VAL A 193 -1.95 -6.23 -4.96
C VAL A 193 -3.29 -6.88 -5.31
N ASN A 194 -3.64 -7.99 -4.64
CA ASN A 194 -4.92 -8.71 -4.80
C ASN A 194 -5.77 -8.67 -3.53
N ASN A 195 -7.04 -9.07 -3.64
CA ASN A 195 -7.95 -9.08 -2.49
C ASN A 195 -7.84 -10.38 -1.70
N VAL A 196 -7.78 -10.27 -0.37
CA VAL A 196 -7.86 -11.45 0.50
C VAL A 196 -9.29 -11.95 0.51
N THR A 197 -9.49 -13.20 0.10
CA THR A 197 -10.79 -13.89 0.19
C THR A 197 -10.97 -14.60 1.51
N SER A 198 -9.88 -15.04 2.13
CA SER A 198 -9.89 -15.55 3.50
C SER A 198 -8.53 -15.49 4.18
N TYR A 199 -8.56 -15.49 5.51
CA TYR A 199 -7.37 -15.68 6.31
C TYR A 199 -7.63 -16.60 7.49
N SER A 200 -6.65 -17.47 7.76
CA SER A 200 -6.65 -18.37 8.90
C SER A 200 -5.58 -17.97 9.89
N VAL A 201 -5.94 -17.89 11.16
CA VAL A 201 -5.01 -17.62 12.26
C VAL A 201 -4.86 -18.89 13.07
N THR A 202 -3.62 -19.35 13.24
CA THR A 202 -3.25 -20.44 14.14
C THR A 202 -2.48 -19.85 15.33
N LEU A 203 -2.94 -20.12 16.54
CA LEU A 203 -2.32 -19.66 17.78
C LEU A 203 -1.31 -20.69 18.29
N SER A 204 -0.45 -20.29 19.23
CA SER A 204 0.58 -21.15 19.84
C SER A 204 0.03 -22.40 20.54
N ASN A 205 -1.23 -22.38 20.97
CA ASN A 205 -1.93 -23.55 21.54
C ASN A 205 -2.57 -24.46 20.48
N ASN A 206 -2.24 -24.26 19.20
CA ASN A 206 -2.80 -24.93 18.02
C ASN A 206 -4.30 -24.71 17.76
N SER A 207 -4.97 -23.84 18.52
CA SER A 207 -6.30 -23.39 18.14
C SER A 207 -6.23 -22.56 16.86
N SER A 208 -7.27 -22.64 16.03
CA SER A 208 -7.33 -21.86 14.81
C SER A 208 -8.75 -21.40 14.49
N TYR A 209 -8.83 -20.31 13.76
CA TYR A 209 -10.08 -19.80 13.20
C TYR A 209 -9.81 -19.23 11.80
N THR A 210 -10.84 -19.23 10.98
CA THR A 210 -10.80 -18.68 9.62
C THR A 210 -11.88 -17.61 9.49
N ASN A 211 -11.53 -16.51 8.84
CA ASN A 211 -12.48 -15.49 8.43
C ASN A 211 -12.53 -15.43 6.91
N GLU A 212 -13.73 -15.24 6.39
CA GLU A 212 -14.01 -15.12 4.96
C GLU A 212 -14.37 -13.66 4.63
N ILE A 213 -14.06 -13.26 3.40
CA ILE A 213 -14.33 -11.93 2.86
C ILE A 213 -14.90 -12.11 1.46
N THR A 214 -16.04 -11.51 1.19
CA THR A 214 -16.67 -11.56 -0.14
C THR A 214 -16.67 -10.19 -0.80
N TYR A 215 -16.72 -10.19 -2.13
CA TYR A 215 -16.51 -9.01 -2.94
C TYR A 215 -17.51 -8.93 -4.08
N THR A 216 -17.89 -7.71 -4.43
CA THR A 216 -18.48 -7.35 -5.73
C THR A 216 -17.49 -6.45 -6.46
N TYR A 217 -17.32 -6.63 -7.77
CA TYR A 217 -16.33 -5.90 -8.56
C TYR A 217 -17.00 -5.07 -9.66
N ASN A 218 -16.29 -4.04 -10.13
CA ASN A 218 -16.59 -3.37 -11.40
C ASN A 218 -15.96 -4.11 -12.59
N ASP A 219 -16.21 -3.59 -13.80
CA ASP A 219 -15.70 -4.15 -15.06
C ASP A 219 -14.16 -4.09 -15.19
N HIS A 220 -13.49 -3.32 -14.33
CA HIS A 220 -12.03 -3.21 -14.25
C HIS A 220 -11.44 -4.08 -13.12
N ASN A 221 -12.21 -5.02 -12.58
CA ASN A 221 -11.79 -5.95 -11.52
C ASN A 221 -11.40 -5.28 -10.18
N PHE A 222 -11.84 -4.05 -9.94
CA PHE A 222 -11.71 -3.39 -8.64
C PHE A 222 -12.97 -3.60 -7.79
N PRO A 223 -12.84 -3.82 -6.48
CA PRO A 223 -13.99 -4.08 -5.62
C PRO A 223 -14.83 -2.83 -5.41
N THR A 224 -16.12 -2.91 -5.68
CA THR A 224 -17.12 -1.87 -5.37
C THR A 224 -17.81 -2.12 -4.04
N GLU A 225 -17.84 -3.36 -3.57
CA GLU A 225 -18.33 -3.76 -2.26
C GLU A 225 -17.45 -4.87 -1.68
N ILE A 226 -17.15 -4.79 -0.38
CA ILE A 226 -16.44 -5.80 0.40
C ILE A 226 -17.22 -6.10 1.66
N ASN A 227 -17.56 -7.36 1.90
CA ASN A 227 -18.27 -7.81 3.09
C ASN A 227 -17.33 -8.65 3.96
N TYR A 228 -17.15 -8.21 5.20
CA TYR A 228 -16.33 -8.91 6.20
C TYR A 228 -17.24 -9.67 7.14
N TYR A 229 -16.94 -10.95 7.35
CA TYR A 229 -17.79 -11.83 8.14
C TYR A 229 -17.21 -12.10 9.53
N HIS A 230 -18.08 -12.19 10.52
CA HIS A 230 -17.81 -12.79 11.82
C HIS A 230 -18.76 -13.99 11.98
N GLY A 231 -18.23 -15.20 11.80
CA GLY A 231 -19.07 -16.38 11.61
C GLY A 231 -19.88 -16.28 10.32
N GLN A 232 -21.21 -16.41 10.40
CA GLN A 232 -22.12 -16.32 9.25
C GLN A 232 -22.69 -14.91 9.03
N SER A 233 -22.41 -13.98 9.94
CA SER A 233 -22.95 -12.62 9.90
C SER A 233 -21.93 -11.64 9.34
N ILE A 234 -22.39 -10.72 8.49
CA ILE A 234 -21.55 -9.60 8.03
C ILE A 234 -21.33 -8.67 9.22
N ALA A 235 -20.07 -8.52 9.63
CA ALA A 235 -19.64 -7.59 10.66
C ALA A 235 -19.65 -6.15 10.16
N PHE A 236 -19.08 -5.90 8.98
CA PHE A 236 -19.12 -4.59 8.33
C PHE A 236 -18.96 -4.72 6.82
N THR A 237 -19.39 -3.66 6.11
CA THR A 237 -19.31 -3.57 4.65
C THR A 237 -18.55 -2.30 4.24
N ASN A 238 -17.57 -2.45 3.37
CA ASN A 238 -16.90 -1.35 2.68
C ASN A 238 -17.48 -1.19 1.28
N LYS A 239 -17.89 0.02 0.89
CA LYS A 239 -18.26 0.35 -0.49
C LYS A 239 -17.29 1.36 -1.07
N TYR A 240 -16.82 1.11 -2.28
CA TYR A 240 -15.91 2.00 -2.99
C TYR A 240 -16.57 2.60 -4.23
N SER A 241 -16.27 3.87 -4.48
CA SER A 241 -16.54 4.55 -5.74
C SER A 241 -15.22 5.00 -6.34
N TYR A 242 -15.04 4.79 -7.64
CA TYR A 242 -13.81 5.07 -8.39
C TYR A 242 -13.98 6.23 -9.35
#